data_AF-A0A840H5G3-F1
#
_entry.id   AF-A0A840H5G3-F1
#
_cell.length_a   1.000
_cell.length_b   1.000
_cell.length_c   1.000
_cell.angle_alpha   90.00
_cell.angle_beta   90.00
_cell.angle_gamma   90.00
#
_symmetry.space_group_name_H-M   'P 1'
#
loop_
_entity.id
_entity.type
_entity.pdbx_description
1 polymer ?
#
loop_
_entity_poly.entity_id
_entity_poly.type
_entity_poly.pdbx_seq_one_letter_code
_entity_poly.pdbx_strand_id
1 'polypeptide(L)' 'MATLDISRLTPRERLDLIGELWDSLSPADVPLTPAHEAELERRLASFDVDLRDAVPWEDIDAELDRRSR' A
#
# COMPACT_ATOMS: atom_id res chain seq x y z
N MET A 1 -24.77 -6.06 -12.20
CA MET A 1 -23.36 -6.37 -11.91
C MET A 1 -23.32 -7.74 -11.25
N ALA A 2 -22.53 -8.67 -11.77
CA ALA A 2 -22.32 -9.95 -11.10
C ALA A 2 -21.52 -9.71 -9.83
N THR A 3 -22.01 -10.20 -8.69
CA THR A 3 -21.27 -10.18 -7.43
C THR A 3 -20.20 -11.27 -7.47
N LEU A 4 -18.94 -10.89 -7.32
CA LEU A 4 -17.84 -11.83 -7.17
C LEU A 4 -17.93 -12.47 -5.77
N ASP A 5 -18.17 -13.78 -5.70
CA ASP A 5 -18.19 -14.51 -4.42
C ASP A 5 -16.77 -14.86 -3.98
N ILE A 6 -16.21 -14.03 -3.10
CA ILE A 6 -14.87 -14.24 -2.53
C ILE A 6 -14.87 -15.17 -1.30
N SER A 7 -16.04 -15.63 -0.84
CA SER A 7 -16.15 -16.46 0.38
C SER A 7 -15.44 -17.80 0.23
N ARG A 8 -15.34 -18.30 -1.01
CA ARG A 8 -14.71 -19.59 -1.36
C ARG A 8 -13.19 -19.50 -1.48
N LEU A 9 -12.62 -18.30 -1.53
CA LEU A 9 -11.17 -18.08 -1.64
C LEU A 9 -10.51 -18.25 -0.27
N THR A 10 -9.40 -18.97 -0.25
CA THR A 10 -8.46 -18.99 0.86
C THR A 10 -7.89 -17.58 1.10
N PRO A 11 -7.33 -17.28 2.28
CA PRO A 11 -6.70 -15.99 2.53
C PRO A 11 -5.61 -15.63 1.52
N ARG A 12 -4.84 -16.61 1.02
CA ARG A 12 -3.82 -16.38 -0.01
C ARG A 12 -4.44 -15.98 -1.34
N GLU A 13 -5.43 -16.75 -1.83
CA GLU A 13 -6.12 -16.43 -3.08
C GLU A 13 -6.83 -15.06 -3.03
N ARG A 14 -7.28 -14.62 -1.84
CA ARG A 14 -7.82 -13.27 -1.67
C ARG A 14 -6.76 -12.19 -1.84
N LEU A 15 -5.55 -12.41 -1.31
CA LEU A 15 -4.44 -11.47 -1.49
C LEU A 15 -4.00 -11.41 -2.95
N ASP A 16 -3.92 -12.56 -3.62
CA ASP A 16 -3.58 -12.63 -5.04
C ASP A 16 -4.63 -11.86 -5.88
N LEU A 17 -5.92 -12.08 -5.60
CA LEU A 17 -7.01 -11.34 -6.25
C LEU A 17 -6.93 -9.83 -5.98
N ILE A 18 -6.60 -9.40 -4.75
CA ILE A 18 -6.40 -7.97 -4.45
C ILE A 18 -5.28 -7.38 -5.32
N GLY A 19 -4.19 -8.13 -5.51
CA GLY A 19 -3.09 -7.74 -6.40
C GLY A 19 -3.55 -7.60 -7.85
N GLU A 20 -4.23 -8.61 -8.40
CA GLU A 20 -4.74 -8.56 -9.76
C GLU A 20 -5.73 -7.41 -9.99
N LEU A 21 -6.63 -7.17 -9.03
CA LEU A 21 -7.57 -6.05 -9.10
C LEU A 21 -6.84 -4.72 -9.04
N TRP A 22 -5.81 -4.60 -8.20
CA TRP A 22 -5.00 -3.40 -8.12
C TRP A 22 -4.26 -3.12 -9.42
N ASP A 23 -3.60 -4.13 -10.00
CA ASP A 23 -2.86 -4.02 -11.27
C ASP A 23 -3.78 -3.74 -12.47
N SER A 24 -5.07 -4.05 -12.36
CA SER A 24 -6.07 -3.77 -13.39
C SER A 24 -6.47 -2.28 -13.47
N LEU A 25 -6.17 -1.48 -12.45
CA LEU A 25 -6.52 -0.06 -12.40
C LEU A 25 -5.45 0.80 -13.08
N SER A 26 -5.89 1.78 -13.85
CA SER A 26 -5.03 2.86 -14.33
C SER A 26 -5.13 4.09 -13.44
N PRO A 27 -4.14 5.00 -13.46
CA PRO A 27 -4.24 6.27 -12.72
C PRO A 27 -5.47 7.10 -13.07
N ALA A 28 -6.02 6.94 -14.29
CA ALA A 28 -7.22 7.66 -14.72
C ALA A 28 -8.50 7.13 -14.06
N ASP A 29 -8.50 5.86 -13.61
CA ASP A 29 -9.66 5.24 -12.93
C ASP A 29 -9.79 5.73 -11.48
N VAL A 30 -8.68 6.22 -10.89
CA VAL A 30 -8.62 6.70 -9.50
C VAL A 30 -7.93 8.06 -9.46
N PRO A 31 -8.55 9.13 -10.02
CA PRO A 31 -7.93 10.44 -10.06
C PRO A 31 -7.72 10.98 -8.66
N LEU A 32 -6.55 11.58 -8.43
CA LEU A 32 -6.25 12.24 -7.17
C LEU A 32 -7.05 13.54 -7.05
N THR A 33 -7.43 13.88 -5.82
CA THR A 33 -7.96 15.22 -5.54
C THR A 33 -6.79 16.21 -5.55
N PRO A 34 -7.04 17.51 -5.84
CA PRO A 34 -5.98 18.51 -5.75
C PRO A 34 -5.29 18.55 -4.38
N ALA A 35 -6.02 18.24 -3.30
CA ALA A 35 -5.46 18.16 -1.96
C ALA A 35 -4.50 16.97 -1.79
N HIS A 36 -4.80 15.82 -2.40
CA HIS A 36 -3.92 14.66 -2.39
C HIS A 36 -2.66 14.91 -3.22
N GLU A 37 -2.79 15.54 -4.39
CA GLU A 37 -1.64 15.90 -5.24
C GLU A 37 -0.68 16.85 -4.50
N ALA A 38 -1.23 17.90 -3.88
CA ALA A 38 -0.43 18.85 -3.10
C ALA A 38 0.28 18.19 -1.89
N GLU A 39 -0.38 17.22 -1.24
CA GLU A 39 0.24 16.45 -0.16
C GLU A 39 1.41 15.60 -0.65
N LEU A 40 1.25 14.91 -1.78
CA LEU A 40 2.31 14.10 -2.37
C LEU A 40 3.49 14.96 -2.80
N GLU A 41 3.23 16.10 -3.45
CA GLU A 41 4.28 17.05 -3.84
C GLU A 41 5.05 17.56 -2.62
N ARG A 42 4.35 17.91 -1.53
CA ARG A 42 5.00 18.34 -0.28
C ARG A 42 5.93 17.27 0.29
N ARG A 43 5.50 16.00 0.31
CA ARG A 43 6.30 14.88 0.83
C ARG A 43 7.48 14.53 -0.07
N LEU A 44 7.29 14.59 -1.38
CA LEU A 44 8.37 14.35 -2.34
C LEU A 44 9.45 15.43 -2.22
N ALA A 45 9.07 16.68 -1.96
CA ALA A 45 10.02 17.77 -1.77
C ALA A 45 10.91 17.59 -0.52
N SER A 46 10.41 16.95 0.54
CA SER A 46 11.18 16.67 1.76
C SER A 46 11.79 15.27 1.82
N PHE A 47 11.53 14.41 0.83
CA PHE A 47 11.83 12.98 0.89
C PHE A 47 13.28 12.66 1.27
N ASP A 48 14.27 13.30 0.64
CA ASP A 48 15.70 13.04 0.92
C ASP A 48 16.13 13.43 2.34
N VAL A 49 15.45 14.41 2.93
CA VAL A 49 15.69 14.83 4.31
C VAL A 49 14.99 13.86 5.26
N ASP A 50 13.73 13.56 5.00
CA ASP A 50 12.91 12.65 5.81
C ASP A 50 13.48 11.22 5.84
N LEU A 51 14.11 10.78 4.73
CA LEU A 51 14.73 9.46 4.62
C LEU A 51 15.87 9.26 5.63
N ARG A 52 16.50 10.34 6.11
CA ARG A 52 17.58 10.24 7.12
C ARG A 52 17.07 9.77 8.48
N ASP A 53 15.80 10.02 8.75
CA ASP A 53 15.11 9.60 9.97
C ASP A 53 14.28 8.32 9.75
N ALA A 54 14.32 7.74 8.55
CA ALA A 54 13.60 6.52 8.23
C ALA A 54 14.24 5.30 8.91
N VAL A 55 13.40 4.37 9.36
CA VAL A 55 13.84 3.07 9.89
C VAL A 55 13.71 2.04 8.76
N PRO A 56 14.78 1.26 8.47
CA PRO A 56 14.70 0.18 7.51
C PRO A 56 13.59 -0.83 7.86
N TRP A 57 12.95 -1.39 6.85
CA TRP A 57 11.82 -2.30 7.05
C TRP A 57 12.25 -3.55 7.83
N GLU A 58 13.43 -4.08 7.53
CA GLU A 58 14.03 -5.23 8.20
C GLU A 58 14.18 -5.03 9.72
N ASP A 59 14.46 -3.80 10.16
CA ASP A 59 14.62 -3.49 11.58
C ASP A 59 13.26 -3.45 12.29
N ILE A 60 12.22 -2.93 11.62
CA ILE A 60 10.84 -2.93 12.12
C ILE A 60 10.29 -4.36 12.17
N ASP A 61 10.49 -5.15 11.12
CA ASP A 61 10.04 -6.54 11.02
C ASP A 61 10.64 -7.38 12.15
N ALA A 62 11.96 -7.27 12.37
CA ALA A 62 12.66 -7.94 13.45
C ALA A 62 12.20 -7.50 14.86
N GLU A 63 11.79 -6.24 15.02
CA GLU A 63 11.20 -5.74 16.27
C GLU A 63 9.78 -6.31 16.51
N LEU A 64 8.94 -6.36 15.48
CA LEU A 64 7.58 -6.92 15.57
C LEU A 64 7.62 -8.43 15.87
N ASP A 65 8.52 -9.17 15.24
CA ASP A 65 8.76 -10.59 15.50
C ASP A 65 9.21 -10.85 16.94
N ARG A 66 10.02 -9.95 17.52
CA ARG A 66 10.43 -10.06 18.92
C ARG A 66 9.28 -9.80 19.89
N ARG A 67 8.36 -8.88 19.56
CA ARG A 67 7.20 -8.52 20.42
C ARG A 67 6.08 -9.55 20.41
N SER A 68 5.98 -10.35 19.36
CA SER A 68 4.92 -11.36 19.20
C SER A 68 5.24 -12.70 19.87
N ARG A 69 6.45 -12.85 20.42
CA ARG A 69 6.90 -14.00 21.23
C ARG A 69 6.70 -13.76 22.72
#